data_AF-A0A1F9NQX9-F1
#
_entry.id   AF-A0A1F9NQX9-F1
#
_cell.length_a   1.000
_cell.length_b   1.000
_cell.length_c   1.000
_cell.angle_alpha   90.00
_cell.angle_beta   90.00
_cell.angle_gamma   90.00
#
_symmetry.space_group_name_H-M   'P 1'
#
loop_
_entity.id
_entity.type
_entity.pdbx_description
1 polymer ?
#
loop_
_entity_poly.entity_id
_entity_poly.type
_entity_poly.pdbx_seq_one_letter_code
_entity_poly.pdbx_strand_id
1 'polypeptide(L)' 'MICTLSYLDSQAIEQIHSLENELHQTLLAFSCHNINPTPLEADKLAKIQELENKLGISLIAVQQDH' A
#
# COMPACT_ATOMS: atom_id res chain seq x y z
N MET A 1 10.98 4.94 2.76
CA MET A 1 9.61 5.27 3.17
C MET A 1 8.66 4.78 2.09
N ILE A 2 7.89 3.75 2.36
CA ILE A 2 6.89 3.18 1.45
C ILE A 2 5.52 3.49 2.04
N CYS A 3 4.65 4.13 1.26
CA CYS A 3 3.29 4.43 1.68
C CYS A 3 2.33 3.42 1.07
N THR A 4 1.53 2.78 1.92
CA THR A 4 0.51 1.80 1.53
C THR A 4 -0.86 2.28 1.96
N LEU A 5 -1.93 1.64 1.49
CA LEU A 5 -3.27 1.93 1.98
C LEU A 5 -3.30 1.80 3.51
N SER A 6 -3.73 2.86 4.17
CA SER A 6 -3.81 2.90 5.62
C SER A 6 -4.78 1.85 6.13
N TYR A 7 -4.38 1.13 7.17
CA TYR A 7 -5.37 0.46 8.02
C TYR A 7 -6.04 1.53 8.89
N LEU A 8 -7.35 1.70 8.72
CA LEU A 8 -8.14 2.68 9.45
C LEU A 8 -9.10 1.96 10.39
N ASP A 9 -9.20 2.45 11.62
CA ASP A 9 -10.28 2.06 12.52
C ASP A 9 -11.57 2.81 12.19
N SER A 10 -12.67 2.41 12.82
CA SER A 10 -13.99 3.00 12.58
C SER A 10 -14.05 4.50 12.87
N GLN A 11 -13.28 4.97 13.88
CA GLN A 11 -13.26 6.38 14.26
C GLN A 11 -12.55 7.23 13.19
N ALA A 12 -11.42 6.74 12.67
CA ALA A 12 -10.69 7.39 11.60
C ALA A 12 -11.52 7.43 10.29
N ILE A 13 -12.24 6.36 9.99
CA ILE A 13 -13.14 6.30 8.81
C ILE A 13 -14.24 7.36 8.88
N GLU A 14 -14.89 7.52 10.03
CA GLU A 14 -15.94 8.55 10.21
C GLU A 14 -15.42 9.97 10.02
N GLN A 15 -14.23 10.28 10.55
CA GLN A 15 -13.60 11.59 10.38
C GLN A 15 -13.26 11.88 8.91
N ILE A 16 -12.75 10.88 8.19
CA ILE A 16 -12.44 11.01 6.77
C ILE A 16 -13.72 11.23 5.96
N HIS A 17 -14.78 10.45 6.20
CA HIS A 17 -16.06 10.65 5.50
C HIS A 17 -16.69 12.02 5.76
N SER A 18 -16.58 12.54 6.98
CA SER A 18 -17.03 13.90 7.29
C SER A 18 -16.30 14.93 6.41
N LEU A 19 -14.98 14.77 6.25
CA LEU A 19 -14.17 15.65 5.42
C LEU A 19 -14.45 15.48 3.92
N GLU A 20 -14.64 14.27 3.44
CA GLU A 20 -15.03 13.98 2.05
C GLU A 20 -16.34 14.69 1.68
N ASN A 21 -17.32 14.66 2.59
CA ASN A 21 -18.62 15.33 2.40
C ASN A 21 -18.48 16.86 2.35
N GLU A 22 -17.60 17.43 3.18
CA GLU A 22 -17.31 18.87 3.15
C GLU A 22 -16.64 19.27 1.84
N LEU A 23 -15.64 18.50 1.40
CA LEU A 23 -14.83 18.81 0.22
C LEU A 23 -15.50 18.41 -1.11
N HIS A 24 -16.53 17.57 -1.06
CA HIS A 24 -17.16 16.94 -2.23
C HIS A 24 -16.14 16.17 -3.10
N GLN A 25 -15.18 15.52 -2.44
CA GLN A 25 -14.11 14.74 -3.08
C GLN A 25 -13.86 13.46 -2.29
N THR A 26 -13.52 12.38 -2.98
CA THR A 26 -13.06 11.14 -2.35
C THR A 26 -11.58 11.25 -1.99
N LEU A 27 -11.23 10.84 -0.77
CA LEU A 27 -9.87 10.88 -0.25
C LEU A 27 -9.31 9.46 -0.15
N LEU A 28 -8.06 9.29 -0.56
CA LEU A 28 -7.32 8.04 -0.36
C LEU A 28 -6.38 8.20 0.83
N ALA A 29 -6.56 7.34 1.84
CA ALA A 29 -5.70 7.33 3.01
C ALA A 29 -4.47 6.44 2.78
N PHE A 30 -3.29 7.03 2.86
CA PHE A 30 -2.01 6.33 2.81
C PHE A 30 -1.23 6.50 4.10
N SER A 31 -0.70 5.39 4.63
CA SER A 31 0.20 5.36 5.77
C SER A 31 1.59 5.02 5.29
N CYS A 32 2.56 5.83 5.69
CA CYS A 32 3.95 5.68 5.29
C CYS A 32 4.74 4.95 6.38
N HIS A 33 5.40 3.87 5.99
CA HIS A 33 6.23 3.06 6.87
C HIS A 33 7.70 3.17 6.44
N ASN A 34 8.62 3.17 7.41
CA ASN A 34 10.05 3.18 7.16
C ASN A 34 10.56 1.76 6.88
N ILE A 35 10.05 1.20 5.79
CA ILE A 35 10.42 -0.14 5.33
C ILE A 35 11.40 0.00 4.16
N ASN A 36 12.45 -0.81 4.17
CA ASN A 36 13.46 -0.85 3.13
C ASN A 36 13.11 -1.90 2.07
N PRO A 37 13.19 -1.58 0.76
CA PRO A 37 13.10 -2.58 -0.29
C PRO A 37 14.16 -3.67 -0.14
N THR A 38 13.79 -4.91 -0.43
CA THR A 38 14.73 -6.04 -0.44
C THR A 38 15.14 -6.35 -1.87
N PRO A 39 16.44 -6.34 -2.21
CA PRO A 39 16.90 -6.79 -3.52
C PRO A 39 16.59 -8.29 -3.69
N LEU A 40 16.13 -8.66 -4.87
CA LEU A 40 15.79 -10.04 -5.22
C LEU A 40 16.64 -10.54 -6.38
N GLU A 41 17.00 -11.82 -6.29
CA GLU A 41 17.58 -12.55 -7.41
C GLU A 41 16.56 -12.74 -8.54
N ALA A 42 17.06 -12.96 -9.76
CA ALA A 42 16.26 -12.97 -10.98
C ALA A 42 15.14 -14.03 -10.97
N ASP A 43 15.38 -15.19 -10.37
CA ASP A 43 14.41 -16.28 -10.25
C ASP A 43 13.20 -15.90 -9.36
N LYS A 44 13.46 -15.20 -8.25
CA LYS A 44 12.43 -14.69 -7.35
C LYS A 44 11.66 -13.54 -7.97
N LEU A 45 12.36 -12.64 -8.65
CA LEU A 45 11.73 -11.51 -9.36
C LEU A 45 10.79 -12.00 -10.47
N ALA A 46 11.18 -13.01 -11.25
CA ALA A 46 10.34 -13.57 -12.31
C ALA A 46 9.00 -14.11 -11.78
N LYS A 47 9.02 -14.76 -10.62
CA LYS A 47 7.79 -15.26 -9.96
C LYS A 47 6.86 -14.12 -9.52
N ILE A 48 7.43 -13.02 -9.01
CA ILE A 48 6.65 -11.84 -8.62
C ILE A 48 6.01 -11.21 -9.86
N GLN A 49 6.79 -11.03 -10.93
CA GLN A 49 6.32 -10.43 -12.17
C GLN A 49 5.20 -11.23 -12.85
N GLU A 50 5.27 -12.56 -12.82
CA GLU A 50 4.18 -13.42 -13.32
C GLU A 50 2.87 -13.13 -12.58
N LEU A 51 2.93 -12.98 -11.25
CA LEU A 51 1.76 -12.70 -10.42
C LEU A 51 1.23 -11.27 -10.59
N GLU A 52 2.12 -10.28 -10.66
CA GLU A 52 1.79 -8.87 -10.94
C GLU A 52 0.99 -8.75 -12.24
N ASN A 53 1.50 -9.38 -13.32
CA ASN A 53 0.84 -9.37 -14.63
C ASN A 53 -0.52 -10.06 -14.60
N LYS A 54 -0.64 -11.17 -13.87
CA LYS A 54 -1.89 -11.91 -13.74
C LYS A 54 -2.97 -11.11 -13.01
N LEU A 55 -2.59 -10.33 -12.00
CA LEU A 55 -3.51 -9.62 -11.12
C LEU A 55 -3.70 -8.14 -11.49
N GLY A 56 -2.85 -7.58 -12.35
CA GLY A 56 -2.88 -6.16 -12.69
C GLY A 56 -2.47 -5.25 -11.53
N ILE A 57 -1.57 -5.73 -10.66
CA ILE A 57 -1.08 -5.00 -9.48
C ILE A 57 0.44 -4.93 -9.48
N SER A 58 1.00 -4.05 -8.65
CA SER A 58 2.44 -4.01 -8.35
C SER A 58 2.72 -4.52 -6.94
N LEU A 59 3.75 -5.34 -6.81
CA LEU A 59 4.20 -5.95 -5.56
C LEU A 59 5.63 -5.49 -5.29
N ILE A 60 5.86 -4.91 -4.11
CA ILE A 60 7.19 -4.45 -3.70
C ILE A 60 7.70 -5.38 -2.61
N ALA A 61 8.84 -6.03 -2.88
CA ALA A 61 9.52 -6.84 -1.90
C ALA A 61 10.25 -5.95 -0.89
N VAL A 62 10.04 -6.22 0.39
CA VAL A 62 10.55 -5.42 1.50
C VAL A 62 11.25 -6.29 2.55
N GLN A 63 12.08 -5.68 3.39
CA GLN A 63 12.69 -6.37 4.52
C GLN A 63 11.60 -6.75 5.53
N GLN A 64 11.67 -7.95 6.10
CA GLN A 64 10.75 -8.35 7.15
C GLN A 64 11.07 -7.54 8.42
N ASP A 65 10.10 -6.76 8.90
CA ASP A 65 10.17 -6.21 10.26
C ASP A 65 9.94 -7.36 11.23
N HIS A 66 10.95 -7.69 12.04
CA HIS A 66 10.85 -8.62 13.17
C HIS A 66 10.46 -7.88 14.45
#